data_AF-A0A3P1ZFC3-F1
#
_entry.id   AF-A0A3P1ZFC3-F1
#
_cell.length_a   1.000
_cell.length_b   1.000
_cell.length_c   1.000
_cell.angle_alpha   90.00
_cell.angle_beta   90.00
_cell.angle_gamma   90.00
#
_symmetry.space_group_name_H-M   'P 1'
#
loop_
_entity.id
_entity.type
_entity.pdbx_description
1 polymer ?
#
loop_
_entity_poly.entity_id
_entity_poly.type
_entity_poly.pdbx_seq_one_letter_code
_entity_poly.pdbx_strand_id
1 'polypeptide(L)'
;MGEKKCYEKPATTLERQVEILSERGMIIDDPERAMRYLAHINYYHLEAYWLPFEKSRDPHQFHEATTFDSVLDIYLFDRDLRILLLDAIERIELSIKTQWAYTLGIKYGSHAHLDKDLFRFDDESYFESIVELKASCLKSDENISNTFQMNAPPAKAGGIGQQLKLAIADEIRRQLGGLAK
;
A
#
# COMPACT_ATOMS: atom_id res chain seq x y z
N MET A 1 -25.09 2.31 -26.34
CA MET A 1 -24.01 1.35 -26.01
C MET A 1 -22.74 1.94 -26.60
N GLY A 2 -21.93 2.63 -25.79
CA GLY A 2 -20.77 3.38 -26.30
C GLY A 2 -19.69 2.42 -26.79
N GLU A 3 -19.18 2.62 -28.01
CA GLU A 3 -18.06 1.86 -28.56
C GLU A 3 -16.85 1.95 -27.62
N LYS A 4 -16.42 0.80 -27.12
CA LYS A 4 -15.19 0.67 -26.35
C LYS A 4 -14.03 0.78 -27.34
N LYS A 5 -13.46 1.99 -27.50
CA LYS A 5 -12.27 2.19 -28.32
C LYS A 5 -11.12 1.35 -27.76
N CYS A 6 -10.56 0.46 -28.58
CA CYS A 6 -9.33 -0.26 -28.24
C CYS A 6 -8.17 0.73 -28.18
N TYR A 7 -7.27 0.53 -27.23
CA TYR A 7 -6.05 1.34 -27.11
C TYR A 7 -5.04 0.86 -28.16
N GLU A 8 -4.81 1.69 -29.18
CA GLU A 8 -3.99 1.34 -30.36
C GLU A 8 -2.60 1.97 -30.35
N LYS A 9 -2.17 2.64 -29.26
CA LYS A 9 -0.84 3.25 -29.24
C LYS A 9 0.23 2.16 -29.17
N PRO A 10 1.15 2.09 -30.14
CA PRO A 10 2.22 1.11 -30.13
C PRO A 10 3.18 1.40 -28.97
N ALA A 11 3.78 0.34 -28.41
CA ALA A 11 4.87 0.49 -27.47
C ALA A 11 6.07 1.16 -28.16
N THR A 12 6.69 2.11 -27.47
CA THR A 12 7.93 2.77 -27.93
C THR A 12 9.14 2.08 -27.33
N THR A 13 10.23 1.98 -28.10
CA THR A 13 11.52 1.51 -27.57
C THR A 13 12.18 2.62 -26.72
N LEU A 14 13.19 2.28 -25.93
CA LEU A 14 13.89 3.24 -25.09
C LEU A 14 14.60 4.31 -25.93
N GLU A 15 15.18 3.90 -27.05
CA GLU A 15 15.82 4.79 -28.03
C GLU A 15 14.78 5.79 -28.53
N ARG A 16 13.60 5.30 -28.95
CA ARG A 16 12.54 6.15 -29.45
C ARG A 16 12.00 7.10 -28.38
N GLN A 17 11.95 6.66 -27.12
CA GLN A 17 11.55 7.53 -26.00
C GLN A 17 12.51 8.70 -25.81
N VAL A 18 13.83 8.45 -25.86
CA VAL A 18 14.85 9.50 -25.77
C VAL A 18 14.72 10.46 -26.96
N GLU A 19 14.58 9.93 -28.18
CA GLU A 19 14.34 10.76 -29.37
C GLU A 19 13.11 11.65 -29.22
N ILE A 20 11.99 11.10 -28.74
CA ILE A 20 10.75 11.86 -28.52
C ILE A 20 10.99 13.00 -27.53
N LEU A 21 11.72 12.77 -26.44
CA LEU A 21 12.03 13.82 -25.46
C LEU A 21 12.90 14.93 -26.07
N SER A 22 13.91 14.55 -26.86
CA SER A 22 14.74 15.52 -27.60
C SER A 22 13.95 16.30 -28.66
N GLU A 23 13.07 15.63 -29.43
CA GLU A 23 12.17 16.26 -30.41
C GLU A 23 11.24 17.30 -29.76
N ARG A 24 10.83 17.07 -28.50
CA ARG A 24 10.00 17.97 -27.71
C ARG A 24 10.77 19.13 -27.08
N GLY A 25 12.09 19.18 -27.24
CA GLY A 25 12.95 20.24 -26.76
C GLY A 25 13.64 19.98 -25.41
N MET A 26 13.64 18.73 -24.91
CA MET A 26 14.45 18.37 -23.75
C MET A 26 15.91 18.17 -24.15
N ILE A 27 16.83 18.83 -23.44
CA ILE A 27 18.26 18.67 -23.63
C ILE A 27 18.71 17.38 -22.94
N ILE A 28 19.36 16.50 -23.69
CA ILE A 28 19.85 15.20 -23.22
C ILE A 28 21.33 15.09 -23.60
N ASP A 29 22.22 15.35 -22.63
CA ASP A 29 23.67 15.37 -22.88
C ASP A 29 24.25 13.96 -23.09
N ASP A 30 23.71 12.97 -22.39
CA ASP A 30 24.09 11.56 -22.50
C ASP A 30 22.84 10.68 -22.78
N PRO A 31 22.53 10.42 -24.06
CA PRO A 31 21.41 9.58 -24.46
C PRO A 31 21.48 8.16 -23.90
N GLU A 32 22.66 7.56 -23.78
CA GLU A 32 22.79 6.21 -23.22
C GLU A 32 22.44 6.17 -21.74
N ARG A 33 22.88 7.18 -20.98
CA ARG A 33 22.48 7.34 -19.58
C ARG A 33 20.98 7.56 -19.45
N ALA A 34 20.39 8.40 -20.30
CA ALA A 34 18.94 8.61 -20.29
C ALA A 34 18.17 7.32 -20.54
N MET A 35 18.59 6.50 -21.52
CA MET A 35 17.99 5.18 -21.78
C MET A 35 18.09 4.24 -20.57
N ARG A 36 19.25 4.18 -19.90
CA ARG A 36 19.41 3.38 -18.67
C ARG A 36 18.44 3.80 -17.59
N TYR A 37 18.26 5.11 -17.37
CA TYR A 37 17.29 5.62 -16.41
C TYR A 37 15.85 5.30 -16.81
N LEU A 38 15.48 5.50 -18.08
CA LEU A 38 14.14 5.17 -18.58
C LEU A 38 13.82 3.68 -18.47
N ALA A 39 14.82 2.80 -18.61
CA ALA A 39 14.67 1.35 -18.43
C ALA A 39 14.29 0.96 -16.98
N HIS A 40 14.78 1.70 -15.98
CA HIS A 40 14.56 1.39 -14.57
C HIS A 40 13.43 2.20 -13.93
N ILE A 41 13.26 3.46 -14.34
CA ILE A 41 12.26 4.38 -13.77
C ILE A 41 10.93 4.29 -14.53
N ASN A 42 10.96 3.93 -15.82
CA ASN A 42 9.84 4.03 -16.78
C ASN A 42 9.53 5.47 -17.20
N TYR A 43 9.34 5.68 -18.51
CA TYR A 43 8.94 6.94 -19.12
C TYR A 43 7.74 7.60 -18.45
N TYR A 44 6.65 6.85 -18.24
CA TYR A 44 5.41 7.40 -17.68
C TYR A 44 5.52 7.77 -16.20
N HIS A 45 6.45 7.15 -15.47
CA HIS A 45 6.71 7.54 -14.09
C HIS A 45 7.49 8.86 -14.06
N LEU A 46 8.51 8.97 -14.92
CA LEU A 46 9.31 10.19 -15.03
C LEU A 46 8.48 11.37 -15.61
N GLU A 47 7.38 11.08 -16.31
CA GLU A 47 6.40 12.07 -16.80
C GLU A 47 5.80 12.96 -15.73
N ALA A 48 5.52 12.40 -14.55
CA ALA A 48 5.02 13.20 -13.44
C ALA A 48 6.03 14.28 -13.00
N TYR A 49 7.33 14.04 -13.19
CA TYR A 49 8.41 14.90 -12.72
C TYR A 49 8.82 15.97 -13.72
N TRP A 50 8.63 15.75 -15.03
CA TRP A 50 8.88 16.80 -16.03
C TRP A 50 7.66 17.67 -16.35
N LEU A 51 6.48 17.35 -15.80
CA LEU A 51 5.26 18.15 -15.96
C LEU A 51 5.47 19.65 -15.67
N PRO A 52 6.22 20.07 -14.63
CA PRO A 52 6.47 21.49 -14.38
C PRO A 52 7.32 22.18 -15.46
N PHE A 53 8.01 21.42 -16.31
CA PHE A 53 8.86 21.92 -17.39
C PHE A 53 8.13 21.92 -18.75
N GLU A 54 6.90 21.42 -18.81
CA GLU A 54 6.07 21.47 -20.01
C GLU A 54 5.61 22.91 -20.29
N LYS A 55 5.98 23.42 -21.46
CA LYS A 55 5.50 24.69 -22.00
C LYS A 55 4.12 24.57 -22.64
N SER A 56 3.88 23.46 -23.33
CA SER A 56 2.62 23.14 -24.00
C SER A 56 2.41 21.63 -24.02
N ARG A 57 1.15 21.18 -24.01
CA ARG A 57 0.77 19.77 -24.14
C ARG A 57 0.35 19.38 -25.56
N ASP A 58 -0.02 20.33 -26.39
CA ASP A 58 -0.41 20.10 -27.79
C ASP A 58 0.02 21.27 -28.71
N PRO A 59 1.09 21.12 -29.51
CA PRO A 59 2.04 20.02 -29.45
C PRO A 59 2.79 19.99 -28.12
N HIS A 60 3.17 18.79 -27.66
CA HIS A 60 3.96 18.64 -26.43
C HIS A 60 5.34 19.27 -26.61
N GLN A 61 5.68 20.25 -25.76
CA GLN A 61 6.93 21.01 -25.82
C GLN A 61 7.42 21.36 -24.43
N PHE A 62 8.74 21.31 -24.23
CA PHE A 62 9.39 21.76 -23.00
C PHE A 62 9.76 23.25 -23.05
N HIS A 63 9.97 23.85 -21.87
CA HIS A 63 10.60 25.16 -21.76
C HIS A 63 12.07 25.11 -22.22
N GLU A 64 12.59 26.24 -22.71
CA GLU A 64 14.01 26.35 -23.08
C GLU A 64 14.91 26.04 -21.88
N ALA A 65 16.08 25.43 -22.16
CA ALA A 65 17.03 24.96 -21.16
C ALA A 65 16.54 23.85 -20.21
N THR A 66 15.39 23.21 -20.49
CA THR A 66 14.98 22.00 -19.77
C THR A 66 15.94 20.86 -20.09
N THR A 67 16.66 20.36 -19.09
CA THR A 67 17.56 19.21 -19.23
C THR A 67 16.96 17.96 -18.60
N PHE A 68 17.33 16.79 -19.12
CA PHE A 68 16.97 15.51 -18.51
C PHE A 68 17.47 15.40 -17.07
N ASP A 69 18.67 15.92 -16.80
CA ASP A 69 19.29 15.90 -15.48
C ASP A 69 18.48 16.72 -14.46
N SER A 70 17.94 17.88 -14.85
CA SER A 70 17.08 18.68 -13.97
C SER A 70 15.78 17.95 -13.58
N VAL A 71 15.20 17.18 -14.50
CA VAL A 71 14.04 16.34 -14.20
C VAL A 71 14.43 15.21 -13.26
N LEU A 72 15.57 14.56 -13.56
CA LEU A 72 16.08 13.45 -12.78
C LEU A 72 16.41 13.88 -11.34
N ASP A 73 16.95 15.08 -11.13
CA ASP A 73 17.27 15.61 -9.81
C ASP A 73 16.03 15.75 -8.92
N ILE A 74 14.90 16.18 -9.49
CA ILE A 74 13.62 16.26 -8.75
C ILE A 74 13.14 14.86 -8.38
N TYR A 75 13.24 13.90 -9.31
CA TYR A 75 12.91 12.50 -9.03
C TYR A 75 13.77 11.92 -7.90
N LEU A 76 15.09 12.13 -7.95
CA LEU A 76 16.03 11.62 -6.96
C LEU A 76 15.78 12.26 -5.59
N PHE A 77 15.53 13.56 -5.55
CA PHE A 77 15.15 14.27 -4.34
C PHE A 77 13.88 13.69 -3.70
N ASP A 78 12.82 13.49 -4.49
CA ASP A 78 11.56 12.90 -4.00
C ASP A 78 11.75 11.46 -3.51
N ARG A 79 12.57 10.67 -4.20
CA ARG A 79 12.91 9.30 -3.77
C ARG A 79 13.60 9.31 -2.40
N ASP A 80 14.59 10.18 -2.23
CA ASP A 80 15.36 10.26 -0.99
C ASP A 80 14.49 10.81 0.16
N LEU A 81 13.65 11.81 -0.14
CA LEU A 81 12.65 12.34 0.80
C LEU A 81 11.66 11.24 1.25
N ARG A 82 11.17 10.41 0.32
CA ARG A 82 10.26 9.30 0.63
C ARG A 82 10.88 8.33 1.63
N ILE A 83 12.16 8.00 1.46
CA ILE A 83 12.87 7.08 2.37
C ILE A 83 12.95 7.70 3.78
N LEU A 84 13.33 8.98 3.88
CA LEU A 84 13.41 9.68 5.17
C LEU A 84 12.04 9.79 5.85
N LEU A 85 10.98 10.06 5.09
CA LEU A 85 9.62 10.13 5.61
C LEU A 85 9.15 8.76 6.12
N LEU A 86 9.45 7.68 5.41
CA LEU A 86 9.09 6.33 5.84
C LEU A 86 9.77 5.95 7.16
N ASP A 87 11.07 6.23 7.32
CA ASP A 87 11.78 6.01 8.60
C ASP A 87 11.18 6.83 9.75
N ALA A 88 10.79 8.09 9.49
CA ALA A 88 10.14 8.92 10.50
C ALA A 88 8.75 8.38 10.89
N ILE A 89 7.94 7.97 9.91
CA ILE A 89 6.59 7.42 10.12
C ILE A 89 6.67 6.10 10.89
N GLU A 90 7.63 5.23 10.57
CA GLU A 90 7.83 3.96 11.27
C GLU A 90 8.01 4.15 12.79
N ARG A 91 8.84 5.13 13.20
CA ARG A 91 9.08 5.43 14.62
C ARG A 91 7.82 5.94 15.32
N ILE A 92 7.05 6.80 14.65
CA ILE A 92 5.79 7.32 15.19
C ILE A 92 4.77 6.19 15.32
N GLU A 93 4.63 5.36 14.29
CA GLU A 93 3.71 4.23 14.26
C GLU A 93 4.02 3.25 15.39
N LEU A 94 5.29 2.84 15.54
CA LEU A 94 5.71 1.92 16.59
C LEU A 94 5.43 2.49 17.99
N SER A 95 5.70 3.78 18.21
CA SER A 95 5.41 4.46 19.47
C SER A 95 3.91 4.46 19.78
N ILE A 96 3.06 4.82 18.81
CA ILE A 96 1.61 4.83 18.99
C ILE A 96 1.09 3.41 19.27
N LYS A 97 1.51 2.41 18.48
CA LYS A 97 1.14 1.00 18.68
C LYS A 97 1.51 0.51 20.07
N THR A 98 2.71 0.84 20.54
CA THR A 98 3.20 0.46 21.87
C THR A 98 2.37 1.09 22.99
N GLN A 99 2.14 2.41 22.93
CA GLN A 99 1.36 3.11 23.94
C GLN A 99 -0.09 2.63 23.98
N TRP A 100 -0.68 2.35 22.82
CA TRP A 100 -2.03 1.81 22.71
C TRP A 100 -2.11 0.42 23.36
N ALA A 101 -1.25 -0.52 22.94
CA ALA A 101 -1.24 -1.87 23.47
C ALA A 101 -0.97 -1.90 24.98
N TYR A 102 -0.03 -1.07 25.46
CA TYR A 102 0.27 -0.94 26.87
C TYR A 102 -0.94 -0.44 27.68
N THR A 103 -1.54 0.67 27.26
CA THR A 103 -2.67 1.28 27.97
C THR A 103 -3.88 0.34 28.02
N LEU A 104 -4.21 -0.31 26.90
CA LEU A 104 -5.29 -1.29 26.87
C LEU A 104 -4.97 -2.53 27.72
N GLY A 105 -3.76 -3.05 27.61
CA GLY A 105 -3.34 -4.26 28.33
C GLY A 105 -3.37 -4.07 29.85
N ILE A 106 -2.88 -2.93 30.35
CA ILE A 106 -2.89 -2.62 31.78
C ILE A 106 -4.31 -2.40 32.31
N LYS A 107 -5.17 -1.72 31.54
CA LYS A 107 -6.50 -1.34 32.04
C LYS A 107 -7.56 -2.43 31.88
N TYR A 108 -7.51 -3.20 30.79
CA TYR A 108 -8.56 -4.15 30.41
C TYR A 108 -8.05 -5.57 30.15
N GLY A 109 -6.74 -5.81 30.31
CA GLY A 109 -6.12 -7.13 30.19
C GLY A 109 -5.65 -7.47 28.77
N SER A 110 -5.04 -8.65 28.63
CA SER A 110 -4.38 -9.11 27.39
C SER A 110 -5.30 -9.26 26.18
N HIS A 111 -6.62 -9.38 26.39
CA HIS A 111 -7.61 -9.60 25.35
C HIS A 111 -8.55 -8.39 25.15
N ALA A 112 -8.14 -7.19 25.59
CA ALA A 112 -8.93 -5.97 25.46
C ALA A 112 -9.42 -5.71 24.02
N HIS A 113 -8.64 -6.08 23.01
CA HIS A 113 -9.00 -5.95 21.60
C HIS A 113 -10.17 -6.83 21.16
N LEU A 114 -10.58 -7.83 21.95
CA LEU A 114 -11.75 -8.68 21.69
C LEU A 114 -13.03 -8.18 22.38
N ASP A 115 -12.91 -7.14 23.21
CA ASP A 115 -14.04 -6.54 23.90
C ASP A 115 -14.57 -5.36 23.10
N LYS A 116 -15.68 -5.59 22.41
CA LYS A 116 -16.34 -4.60 21.55
C LYS A 116 -16.77 -3.35 22.32
N ASP A 117 -17.17 -3.49 23.58
CA ASP A 117 -17.72 -2.38 24.37
C ASP A 117 -16.66 -1.32 24.69
N LEU A 118 -15.38 -1.64 24.50
CA LEU A 118 -14.26 -0.71 24.64
C LEU A 118 -14.07 0.21 23.42
N PHE A 119 -14.74 -0.09 22.31
CA PHE A 119 -14.58 0.63 21.04
C PHE A 119 -15.89 1.30 20.61
N ARG A 120 -15.76 2.42 19.90
CA ARG A 120 -16.91 3.22 19.42
C ARG A 120 -17.39 2.83 18.01
N PHE A 121 -16.85 1.76 17.44
CA PHE A 121 -17.22 1.28 16.11
C PHE A 121 -18.63 0.68 16.10
N ASP A 122 -19.29 0.74 14.95
CA ASP A 122 -20.47 -0.09 14.70
C ASP A 122 -20.08 -1.57 14.59
N ASP A 123 -21.09 -2.44 14.68
CA ASP A 123 -20.94 -3.89 14.72
C ASP A 123 -20.21 -4.45 13.50
N GLU A 124 -20.47 -3.89 12.31
CA GLU A 124 -19.94 -4.37 11.04
C GLU A 124 -18.45 -4.02 10.93
N SER A 125 -18.10 -2.75 11.19
CA SER A 125 -16.71 -2.28 11.19
C SER A 125 -15.84 -3.00 12.22
N TYR A 126 -16.38 -3.25 13.43
CA TYR A 126 -15.67 -4.02 14.45
C TYR A 126 -15.44 -5.47 14.01
N PHE A 127 -16.47 -6.10 13.43
CA PHE A 127 -16.38 -7.47 12.97
C PHE A 127 -15.35 -7.62 11.84
N GLU A 128 -15.35 -6.72 10.85
CA GLU A 128 -14.38 -6.68 9.78
C GLU A 128 -12.95 -6.58 10.32
N SER A 129 -12.71 -5.66 11.27
CA SER A 129 -11.41 -5.49 11.93
C SER A 129 -10.92 -6.77 12.61
N ILE A 130 -11.80 -7.52 13.28
CA ILE A 130 -11.45 -8.80 13.94
C ILE A 130 -11.16 -9.90 12.91
N VAL A 131 -11.89 -9.93 11.79
CA VAL A 131 -11.66 -10.90 10.71
C VAL A 131 -10.30 -10.63 10.05
N GLU A 132 -9.98 -9.38 9.74
CA GLU A 132 -8.68 -8.99 9.19
C GLU A 132 -7.53 -9.29 10.15
N LEU A 133 -7.72 -9.04 11.45
CA LEU A 133 -6.74 -9.38 12.48
C LEU A 133 -6.47 -10.89 12.53
N LYS A 134 -7.50 -11.73 12.42
CA LYS A 134 -7.31 -13.18 12.35
C LYS A 134 -6.62 -13.60 11.05
N ALA A 135 -7.02 -13.03 9.92
CA ALA A 135 -6.44 -13.35 8.62
C ALA A 135 -4.94 -12.97 8.56
N SER A 136 -4.56 -11.84 9.15
CA SER A 136 -3.15 -11.42 9.25
C SER A 136 -2.34 -12.31 10.19
N CYS A 137 -2.87 -12.70 11.36
CA CYS A 137 -2.22 -13.68 12.25
C CYS A 137 -2.01 -15.05 11.60
N LEU A 138 -2.90 -15.48 10.71
CA LEU A 138 -2.75 -16.75 9.98
C LEU A 138 -1.74 -16.66 8.82
N LYS A 139 -1.46 -15.46 8.31
CA LYS A 139 -0.49 -15.22 7.21
C LYS A 139 0.94 -15.05 7.70
N SER A 140 1.13 -14.63 8.96
CA SER A 140 2.44 -14.56 9.59
C SER A 140 2.82 -15.92 10.17
N ASP A 141 3.80 -16.61 9.60
CA ASP A 141 4.39 -17.88 10.11
C ASP A 141 5.16 -17.74 11.44
N GLU A 142 4.98 -16.64 12.17
CA GLU A 142 5.55 -16.53 13.52
C GLU A 142 4.75 -17.44 14.46
N ASN A 143 5.46 -18.30 15.21
CA ASN A 143 5.00 -19.29 16.21
C ASN A 143 4.03 -18.77 17.31
N ILE A 144 3.54 -17.55 17.17
CA ILE A 144 2.74 -16.77 18.08
C ILE A 144 1.30 -17.33 18.20
N SER A 145 0.75 -17.89 17.12
CA SER A 145 -0.65 -18.37 17.05
C SER A 145 -1.00 -19.39 18.15
N ASN A 146 -0.09 -20.31 18.47
CA ASN A 146 -0.32 -21.35 19.50
C ASN A 146 -0.36 -20.78 20.93
N THR A 147 0.32 -19.66 21.19
CA THR A 147 0.43 -19.08 22.54
C THR A 147 -0.83 -18.30 22.93
N PHE A 148 -1.48 -17.66 21.94
CA PHE A 148 -2.69 -16.87 22.17
C PHE A 148 -3.95 -17.74 22.35
N GLN A 149 -4.03 -18.91 21.73
CA GLN A 149 -5.18 -19.81 21.90
C GLN A 149 -5.29 -20.40 23.31
N MET A 150 -4.18 -20.59 24.03
CA MET A 150 -4.18 -21.23 25.36
C MET A 150 -4.69 -20.33 26.51
N ASN A 151 -4.76 -19.01 26.33
CA ASN A 151 -5.04 -18.06 27.43
C ASN A 151 -6.31 -17.21 27.20
N ALA A 152 -7.14 -17.53 26.22
CA ALA A 152 -8.39 -16.82 26.00
C ALA A 152 -9.36 -17.04 27.18
N PRO A 153 -9.89 -15.99 27.83
CA PRO A 153 -10.86 -16.17 28.90
C PRO A 153 -12.10 -16.93 28.39
N PRO A 154 -12.74 -17.77 29.22
CA PRO A 154 -14.00 -18.38 28.84
C PRO A 154 -14.98 -17.25 28.51
N ALA A 155 -15.58 -17.32 27.32
CA ALA A 155 -16.60 -16.34 26.94
C ALA A 155 -17.67 -16.31 28.03
N LYS A 156 -17.97 -15.12 28.54
CA LYS A 156 -19.09 -14.91 29.46
C LYS A 156 -20.33 -15.53 28.81
N ALA A 157 -20.78 -16.65 29.38
CA ALA A 157 -21.94 -17.38 28.91
C ALA A 157 -23.17 -16.50 29.10
N GLY A 158 -23.88 -16.20 28.02
CA GLY A 158 -25.17 -15.49 28.09
C GLY A 158 -25.38 -14.31 27.14
N GLY A 159 -24.43 -13.97 26.26
CA GLY A 159 -24.59 -12.90 25.28
C GLY A 159 -24.56 -13.38 23.83
N ILE A 160 -25.06 -12.54 22.92
CA ILE A 160 -25.07 -12.68 21.44
C ILE A 160 -23.74 -13.24 20.87
N GLY A 161 -22.62 -13.05 21.58
CA GLY A 161 -21.32 -13.67 21.28
C GLY A 161 -21.29 -15.20 21.21
N GLN A 162 -22.23 -15.94 21.84
CA GLN A 162 -22.27 -17.41 21.75
C GLN A 162 -22.92 -17.88 20.43
N GLN A 163 -23.90 -17.14 19.92
CA GLN A 163 -24.45 -17.36 18.58
C GLN A 163 -23.42 -16.95 17.51
N LEU A 164 -22.68 -15.86 17.76
CA LEU A 164 -21.60 -15.41 16.86
C LEU A 164 -20.44 -16.41 16.82
N LYS A 165 -20.08 -17.05 17.95
CA LYS A 165 -19.09 -18.13 17.98
C LYS A 165 -19.50 -19.35 17.16
N LEU A 166 -20.78 -19.73 17.19
CA LEU A 166 -21.32 -20.83 16.37
C LEU A 166 -21.31 -20.47 14.88
N ALA A 167 -21.69 -19.24 14.53
CA ALA A 167 -21.66 -18.74 13.16
C ALA A 167 -20.22 -18.67 12.60
N ILE A 168 -19.26 -18.23 13.40
CA ILE A 168 -17.83 -18.21 13.03
C ILE A 168 -17.27 -19.63 12.88
N ALA A 169 -17.64 -20.56 13.76
CA ALA A 169 -17.18 -21.95 13.68
C ALA A 169 -17.74 -22.67 12.44
N ASP A 170 -18.97 -22.36 12.02
CA ASP A 170 -19.60 -22.90 10.81
C ASP A 170 -19.01 -22.30 9.53
N GLU A 171 -18.74 -20.99 9.50
CA GLU A 171 -18.16 -20.34 8.32
C GLU A 171 -16.70 -20.76 8.10
N ILE A 172 -15.91 -20.92 9.17
CA ILE A 172 -14.55 -21.47 9.09
C ILE A 172 -14.58 -22.94 8.64
N ARG A 173 -15.55 -23.75 9.09
CA ARG A 173 -15.72 -25.14 8.61
C ARG A 173 -16.10 -25.19 7.14
N ARG A 174 -16.89 -24.24 6.66
CA ARG A 174 -17.31 -24.11 5.26
C ARG A 174 -16.14 -23.72 4.36
N GLN A 175 -15.26 -22.83 4.82
CA GLN A 175 -14.05 -22.40 4.10
C GLN A 175 -12.96 -23.48 4.08
N LEU A 176 -12.76 -24.22 5.19
CA LEU A 176 -11.77 -25.30 5.27
C LEU A 176 -12.24 -26.61 4.61
N GLY A 177 -13.56 -26.88 4.58
CA GLY A 177 -14.14 -28.05 3.91
C GLY A 177 -14.06 -28.02 2.39
N GLY A 178 -13.77 -26.85 1.79
CA GLY A 178 -13.51 -26.69 0.36
C GLY A 178 -12.10 -27.09 -0.09
N LEU A 179 -11.17 -27.32 0.86
CA LEU A 179 -9.76 -27.66 0.59
C LEU A 179 -9.45 -29.17 0.72
N ALA A 180 -10.48 -30.03 0.87
CA ALA A 180 -10.32 -31.48 0.99
C ALA A 180 -10.98 -32.28 -0.18
N LYS A 181 -10.98 -31.72 -1.39
CA LYS A 181 -11.24 -32.47 -2.63
C LYS A 181 -10.22 -32.15 -3.71
#